data_AF-A0A2D0L4J8-F1
#
_entry.id   AF-A0A2D0L4J8-F1
#
_cell.length_a   1.000
_cell.length_b   1.000
_cell.length_c   1.000
_cell.angle_alpha   90.00
_cell.angle_beta   90.00
_cell.angle_gamma   90.00
#
_symmetry.space_group_name_H-M   'P 1'
#
loop_
_entity.id
_entity.type
_entity.pdbx_description
1 polymer ?
#
loop_
_entity_poly.entity_id
_entity_poly.type
_entity_poly.pdbx_seq_one_letter_code
_entity_poly.pdbx_strand_id
1 'polypeptide(L)' 'MSQTALEQLCNKVANILKTDTVDADFPLGQLGIDSLNVVELILACQMIYPNVADFDDLIFDEHSTLREIDARMTESSLPV' A
#
# COMPACT_ATOMS: atom_id res chain seq x y z
N MET A 1 -21.34 -0.96 1.01
CA MET A 1 -20.30 0.06 1.25
C MET A 1 -19.05 -0.47 0.59
N SER A 2 -18.62 0.11 -0.54
CA SER A 2 -17.43 -0.36 -1.24
C SER A 2 -16.21 0.21 -0.51
N GLN A 3 -15.43 -0.66 0.12
CA GLN A 3 -14.20 -0.30 0.80
C GLN A 3 -13.18 0.19 -0.23
N THR A 4 -12.58 1.36 0.00
CA THR A 4 -11.59 1.94 -0.92
C THR A 4 -10.31 1.10 -0.96
N ALA A 5 -9.52 1.25 -2.03
CA ALA A 5 -8.26 0.53 -2.19
C ALA A 5 -7.28 0.86 -1.04
N LEU A 6 -7.19 2.15 -0.66
CA LEU A 6 -6.49 2.61 0.54
C LEU A 6 -6.91 1.88 1.81
N GLU A 7 -8.22 1.75 2.08
CA GLU A 7 -8.71 1.06 3.28
C GLU A 7 -8.37 -0.44 3.28
N GLN A 8 -8.36 -1.08 2.11
CA GLN A 8 -7.89 -2.46 1.98
C GLN A 8 -6.40 -2.57 2.23
N LEU A 9 -5.63 -1.58 1.76
CA LEU A 9 -4.19 -1.53 1.94
C LEU A 9 -3.84 -1.36 3.42
N CYS A 10 -4.44 -0.38 4.10
CA CYS A 10 -4.32 -0.21 5.55
C CYS A 10 -4.65 -1.48 6.32
N ASN A 11 -5.74 -2.17 5.98
CA ASN A 11 -6.09 -3.44 6.64
C ASN A 11 -5.06 -4.54 6.38
N LYS A 12 -4.50 -4.65 5.17
CA LYS A 12 -3.42 -5.60 4.89
C LYS A 12 -2.17 -5.26 5.68
N VAL A 13 -1.76 -3.99 5.67
CA VAL A 13 -0.60 -3.50 6.42
C VAL A 13 -0.77 -3.76 7.92
N ALA A 14 -1.97 -3.52 8.46
CA ALA A 14 -2.28 -3.79 9.86
C ALA A 14 -2.12 -5.27 10.21
N ASN A 15 -2.56 -6.17 9.32
CA ASN A 15 -2.36 -7.61 9.48
C ASN A 15 -0.88 -8.03 9.38
N ILE A 16 -0.12 -7.46 8.44
CA ILE A 16 1.31 -7.74 8.26
C ILE A 16 2.08 -7.34 9.53
N LEU A 17 1.81 -6.14 10.04
CA LEU A 17 2.44 -5.59 11.24
C LEU A 17 1.88 -6.14 12.55
N LYS A 18 0.80 -6.92 12.48
CA LYS A 18 0.04 -7.42 13.65
C LYS A 18 -0.36 -6.30 14.61
N THR A 19 -0.82 -5.18 14.05
CA THR A 19 -1.34 -4.03 14.79
C THR A 19 -2.85 -3.92 14.60
N ASP A 20 -3.54 -3.32 15.58
CA ASP A 20 -4.99 -3.10 15.51
C ASP A 20 -5.38 -2.04 14.48
N THR A 21 -4.52 -1.03 14.27
CA THR A 21 -4.79 0.08 13.34
C THR A 21 -3.52 0.55 12.64
N VAL A 22 -3.68 0.92 11.38
CA VAL A 22 -2.64 1.53 10.53
C VAL A 22 -3.20 2.80 9.95
N ASP A 23 -2.44 3.87 10.13
CA ASP A 23 -2.81 5.17 9.61
C ASP A 23 -2.19 5.37 8.22
N ALA A 24 -3.05 5.68 7.25
CA ALA A 24 -2.62 5.86 5.86
C ALA A 24 -1.86 7.17 5.62
N ASP A 25 -1.95 8.12 6.54
CA ASP A 25 -1.21 9.39 6.51
C ASP A 25 0.16 9.26 7.19
N PHE A 26 0.48 8.08 7.76
CA PHE A 26 1.81 7.81 8.31
C PHE A 26 2.75 7.20 7.27
N PRO A 27 4.05 7.57 7.32
CA PRO A 27 5.07 7.01 6.44
C PRO A 27 5.30 5.51 6.74
N LEU A 28 5.59 4.71 5.70
CA LEU A 28 5.86 3.28 5.82
C LEU A 28 6.94 2.96 6.87
N GLY A 29 7.99 3.79 6.94
CA GLY A 29 9.05 3.64 7.95
C GLY A 29 8.55 3.84 9.38
N GLN A 30 7.61 4.77 9.60
CA GLN A 30 6.98 4.95 10.92
C GLN A 30 5.96 3.86 11.25
N LEU A 31 5.32 3.27 10.25
CA LEU A 31 4.42 2.14 10.45
C LEU A 31 5.17 0.88 10.92
N GLY A 32 6.49 0.80 10.67
CA GLY A 32 7.29 -0.40 10.97
C GLY A 32 7.34 -1.37 9.79
N ILE A 33 7.16 -0.87 8.57
CA ILE A 33 7.42 -1.66 7.36
C ILE A 33 8.92 -1.81 7.19
N ASP A 34 9.43 -2.96 7.62
CA ASP A 34 10.79 -3.40 7.38
C ASP A 34 10.93 -4.09 6.02
N SER A 35 12.18 -4.39 5.62
CA SER A 35 12.53 -5.09 4.38
C SER A 35 11.84 -6.45 4.21
N LEU A 36 11.40 -7.08 5.31
CA LEU A 36 10.62 -8.32 5.30
C LEU A 36 9.14 -8.07 4.98
N ASN A 37 8.57 -7.02 5.58
CA ASN A 37 7.15 -6.66 5.47
C ASN A 37 6.85 -5.95 4.14
N VAL A 38 7.87 -5.33 3.52
CA VAL A 38 7.72 -4.66 2.21
C VAL A 38 7.31 -5.63 1.11
N VAL A 39 7.75 -6.90 1.17
CA VAL A 39 7.38 -7.92 0.18
C VAL A 39 5.89 -8.24 0.28
N GLU A 40 5.39 -8.44 1.49
CA GLU A 40 3.96 -8.67 1.76
C GLU A 40 3.13 -7.44 1.38
N LEU A 41 3.66 -6.23 1.60
CA LEU A 41 3.03 -4.97 1.18
C LEU A 41 2.89 -4.89 -0.34
N ILE A 42 3.93 -5.23 -1.09
CA ILE A 42 3.91 -5.25 -2.55
C ILE A 42 2.86 -6.26 -3.05
N LEU A 43 2.80 -7.45 -2.46
CA LEU A 43 1.80 -8.46 -2.79
C LEU A 43 0.38 -7.98 -2.48
N ALA A 44 0.18 -7.29 -1.35
CA ALA A 44 -1.09 -6.66 -1.00
C ALA A 44 -1.51 -5.62 -2.04
N CYS A 45 -0.58 -4.74 -2.44
CA CYS A 45 -0.79 -3.77 -3.50
C CYS A 45 -1.20 -4.44 -4.82
N GLN A 46 -0.53 -5.52 -5.24
CA GLN A 46 -0.89 -6.26 -6.47
C GLN A 46 -2.32 -6.82 -6.44
N MET A 47 -2.76 -7.30 -5.29
CA MET A 47 -4.14 -7.80 -5.13
C MET A 47 -5.19 -6.69 -5.13
N ILE A 48 -4.83 -5.51 -4.61
CA ILE A 48 -5.75 -4.37 -4.47
C ILE A 48 -5.83 -3.56 -5.78
N TYR A 49 -4.69 -3.41 -6.47
CA TYR A 49 -4.53 -2.65 -7.71
C TYR A 49 -4.18 -3.56 -8.89
N PRO A 50 -5.06 -4.50 -9.29
CA PRO A 50 -4.77 -5.42 -10.40
C PRO A 50 -4.55 -4.72 -11.75
N ASN A 51 -4.91 -3.44 -11.86
CA ASN A 51 -4.78 -2.62 -13.06
C ASN A 51 -3.45 -1.84 -13.15
N VAL A 52 -2.59 -1.92 -12.14
CA VAL A 52 -1.25 -1.32 -12.18
C VAL A 52 -0.32 -2.30 -12.89
N ALA A 53 0.26 -1.89 -14.02
CA ALA A 53 1.11 -2.75 -14.83
C ALA A 53 2.55 -2.87 -14.28
N ASP A 54 3.02 -1.85 -13.56
CA ASP A 54 4.42 -1.73 -13.14
C ASP A 54 4.54 -1.49 -11.63
N PHE A 55 4.58 -2.58 -10.85
CA PHE A 55 4.91 -2.54 -9.42
C PHE A 55 6.43 -2.48 -9.17
N ASP A 56 7.24 -2.78 -10.18
CA ASP A 56 8.70 -2.77 -10.08
C ASP A 56 9.24 -1.32 -10.07
N ASP A 57 8.53 -0.39 -10.72
CA ASP A 57 8.83 1.05 -10.69
C ASP A 57 8.32 1.73 -9.41
N LEU A 58 7.50 1.02 -8.62
CA LEU A 58 7.02 1.52 -7.34
C LEU A 58 8.09 1.39 -6.26
N ILE A 59 8.83 2.49 -6.12
CA ILE A 59 9.73 2.69 -4.99
C ILE A 59 8.89 3.00 -3.74
N PHE A 60 8.75 1.99 -2.88
CA PHE A 60 8.25 2.17 -1.52
C PHE A 60 9.34 2.78 -0.66
N ASP A 61 9.34 4.11 -0.60
CA ASP A 61 10.24 4.87 0.27
C ASP A 61 9.75 4.82 1.72
N GLU A 62 10.68 4.92 2.68
CA GLU A 62 10.34 4.98 4.10
C GLU A 62 9.49 6.21 4.45
N HIS A 63 9.58 7.28 3.65
CA HIS A 63 8.79 8.50 3.78
C HIS A 63 7.46 8.47 3.02
N SER A 64 7.26 7.51 2.11
CA SER A 64 6.00 7.38 1.37
C SER A 64 4.88 6.96 2.31
N THR A 65 3.71 7.58 2.17
CA THR A 65 2.51 7.21 2.91
C THR A 65 1.65 6.22 2.10
N LEU A 66 0.83 5.41 2.77
CA LEU A 66 -0.11 4.51 2.07
C LEU A 66 -1.09 5.29 1.19
N ARG A 67 -1.45 6.51 1.62
CA ARG A 67 -2.31 7.42 0.85
C ARG A 67 -1.64 7.88 -0.44
N GLU A 68 -0.36 8.27 -0.39
CA GLU A 68 0.40 8.63 -1.60
C GLU A 68 0.57 7.43 -2.53
N ILE A 69 0.80 6.24 -1.97
CA ILE A 69 0.88 5.00 -2.76
C ILE A 69 -0.45 4.75 -3.46
N ASP A 70 -1.58 4.77 -2.75
CA ASP A 70 -2.93 4.60 -3.32
C ASP A 70 -3.22 5.61 -4.44
N ALA A 71 -2.88 6.88 -4.22
CA ALA A 71 -3.04 7.94 -5.22
C ALA A 71 -2.19 7.64 -6.47
N ARG A 72 -0.90 7.34 -6.30
CA ARG A 72 0.01 7.00 -7.41
C ARG A 72 -0.43 5.75 -8.15
N MET A 73 -0.91 4.73 -7.44
CA MET A 73 -1.43 3.50 -8.05
C MET A 73 -2.69 3.77 -8.85
N THR A 74 -3.59 4.60 -8.33
CA THR A 74 -4.84 4.96 -9.00
C THR A 74 -4.57 5.83 -10.23
N GLU A 75 -3.58 6.73 -10.16
CA GLU A 75 -3.14 7.54 -11.31
C GLU A 75 -2.41 6.72 -12.37
N SER A 76 -1.58 5.76 -11.96
CA SER A 76 -0.86 4.86 -12.86
C SER A 76 -1.73 3.73 -13.41
N SER A 77 -2.85 3.43 -12.76
CA SER A 77 -3.84 2.46 -13.23
C SER A 77 -4.48 3.01 -14.50
N LEU A 78 -4.28 2.32 -15.62
CA LEU A 78 -4.89 2.69 -16.89
C LEU A 78 -6.43 2.75 -16.76
N PRO A 79 -7.10 3.76 -17.33
CA PRO A 79 -8.54 3.74 -17.44
C PRO A 79 -8.93 2.58 -18.36
N VAL A 80 -9.72 1.64 -17.83
CA VAL A 80 -10.30 0.54 -18.62
C VAL A 80 -11.34 1.06 -19.61
#